data_AF-A0A2M9MZC7-F1
#
_entry.id   AF-A0A2M9MZC7-F1
#
_cell.length_a   1.000
_cell.length_b   1.000
_cell.length_c   1.000
_cell.angle_alpha   90.00
_cell.angle_beta   90.00
_cell.angle_gamma   90.00
#
_symmetry.space_group_name_H-M   'P 1'
#
loop_
_entity.id
_entity.type
_entity.pdbx_description
1 polymer ?
#
loop_
_entity_poly.entity_id
_entity_poly.type
_entity_poly.pdbx_seq_one_letter_code
_entity_poly.pdbx_strand_id
1 'polypeptide(L)'
;MTVQQQAAKDSMIEWLANEQELGHKPSKIELAGEFDLHDMHYYIFKYKKTLFGKWLVGVYGGYESPSDTEHCGHVFSEMQPYHPSTAEQEAVAMVNMIREYWMKQAAQYEAGEASEDNTLDSNESSGIFNGFILLNSPECDLEQIKANLLHDWNISSSPEDGSSGEEKEGILVFESDGCMIAVSFVDAPVPDGEAEHYAQGNYLWPEAVEVTKTHVSQLILAVFSRAASPLDSGRVYTKLAASCLKLPNAVGLYSSGTVFQPELFVEMAETMKSDDLFPLLNLVYFGLVRTESGVNGYTYGLRAFGKDEIEVLDSQVTPAELREFLMDISLYIVEQNVTLRDGETIGFSAEQKLPIMRSEGVYLDGDTLKIKF
;
A
#
# COMPACT_ATOMS: atom_id res chain seq x y z
N MET A 1 25.30 -33.89 12.45
CA MET A 1 24.30 -33.09 11.72
C MET A 1 23.95 -33.85 10.46
N THR A 2 22.66 -33.98 10.15
CA THR A 2 22.18 -34.47 8.86
C THR A 2 22.51 -33.44 7.76
N VAL A 3 22.37 -33.83 6.49
CA VAL A 3 22.58 -32.92 5.35
C VAL A 3 21.63 -31.72 5.45
N GLN A 4 20.36 -31.96 5.79
CA GLN A 4 19.36 -30.93 5.98
C GLN A 4 19.66 -30.01 7.18
N GLN A 5 20.11 -30.55 8.32
CA GLN A 5 20.53 -29.73 9.47
C GLN A 5 21.72 -28.82 9.14
N GLN A 6 22.64 -29.30 8.29
CA GLN A 6 23.78 -28.51 7.84
C GLN A 6 23.35 -27.41 6.88
N ALA A 7 22.50 -27.73 5.90
CA ALA A 7 21.91 -26.75 4.99
C ALA A 7 21.14 -25.65 5.76
N ALA A 8 20.27 -26.04 6.69
CA ALA A 8 19.52 -25.12 7.54
C ALA A 8 20.43 -24.17 8.34
N LYS A 9 21.53 -24.70 8.87
CA LYS A 9 22.50 -23.91 9.62
C LYS A 9 23.24 -22.91 8.72
N ASP A 10 23.67 -23.32 7.54
CA ASP A 10 24.44 -22.47 6.63
C ASP A 10 23.58 -21.33 6.09
N SER A 11 22.33 -21.62 5.74
CA SER A 11 21.36 -20.59 5.33
C SER A 11 20.96 -19.66 6.47
N MET A 12 20.83 -20.16 7.71
CA MET A 12 20.62 -19.28 8.87
C MET A 12 21.81 -18.34 9.09
N ILE A 13 23.05 -18.82 8.87
CA ILE A 13 24.25 -17.98 8.93
C ILE A 13 24.24 -16.91 7.84
N GLU A 14 23.85 -17.28 6.62
CA GLU A 14 23.77 -16.37 5.48
C GLU A 14 22.71 -15.28 5.71
N TRP A 15 21.51 -15.67 6.14
CA TRP A 15 20.44 -14.76 6.50
C TRP A 15 20.86 -13.81 7.63
N LEU A 16 21.45 -14.33 8.71
CA LEU A 16 21.96 -13.49 9.81
C LEU A 16 23.11 -12.58 9.37
N ALA A 17 23.90 -12.96 8.37
CA ALA A 17 25.00 -12.16 7.87
C ALA A 17 24.56 -11.00 6.96
N ASN A 18 23.29 -10.98 6.55
CA ASN A 18 22.70 -9.86 5.82
C ASN A 18 22.80 -8.57 6.66
N GLU A 19 23.06 -7.43 5.99
CA GLU A 19 23.17 -6.10 6.60
C GLU A 19 21.90 -5.67 7.35
N GLN A 20 20.74 -6.19 6.96
CA GLN A 20 19.45 -5.97 7.62
C GLN A 20 19.31 -6.74 8.96
N GLU A 21 20.17 -7.72 9.23
CA GLU A 21 20.10 -8.58 10.42
C GLU A 21 21.24 -8.33 11.42
N LEU A 22 22.41 -8.97 11.22
CA LEU A 22 23.62 -8.68 12.00
C LEU A 22 24.67 -7.90 11.21
N GLY A 23 24.57 -7.86 9.88
CA GLY A 23 25.59 -7.33 8.96
C GLY A 23 26.92 -8.08 8.98
N HIS A 24 26.99 -9.20 9.70
CA HIS A 24 28.14 -10.10 9.73
C HIS A 24 27.71 -11.49 10.21
N LYS A 25 28.53 -12.51 9.93
CA LYS A 25 28.26 -13.86 10.42
C LYS A 25 28.19 -13.91 11.95
N PRO A 26 27.27 -14.68 12.55
CA PRO A 26 27.21 -14.82 14.00
C PRO A 26 28.51 -15.43 14.53
N SER A 27 28.98 -14.91 15.66
CA SER A 27 30.21 -15.40 16.32
C SER A 27 30.12 -16.86 16.78
N LYS A 28 28.91 -17.34 17.10
CA LYS A 28 28.56 -18.74 17.38
C LYS A 28 27.13 -19.01 16.95
N ILE A 29 26.88 -20.21 16.46
CA ILE A 29 25.53 -20.72 16.17
C ILE A 29 25.49 -22.23 16.42
N GLU A 30 24.47 -22.68 17.13
CA GLU A 30 24.28 -24.06 17.57
C GLU A 30 22.82 -24.46 17.37
N LEU A 31 22.59 -25.70 16.92
CA LEU A 31 21.25 -26.29 16.90
C LEU A 31 20.78 -26.47 18.35
N ALA A 32 19.60 -25.96 18.66
CA ALA A 32 19.02 -25.93 20.00
C ALA A 32 17.81 -26.85 20.15
N GLY A 33 17.12 -27.16 19.05
CA GLY A 33 15.97 -28.05 19.03
C GLY A 33 15.41 -28.20 17.61
N GLU A 34 14.38 -29.03 17.47
CA GLU A 34 13.62 -29.24 16.25
C GLU A 34 12.17 -29.55 16.61
N PHE A 35 11.24 -29.22 15.73
CA PHE A 35 9.82 -29.43 15.94
C PHE A 35 9.08 -29.55 14.60
N ASP A 36 7.91 -30.19 14.63
CA ASP A 36 7.02 -30.29 13.49
C ASP A 36 5.81 -29.36 13.70
N LEU A 37 5.46 -28.59 12.67
CA LEU A 37 4.31 -27.69 12.71
C LEU A 37 3.72 -27.58 11.31
N HIS A 38 2.40 -27.71 11.18
CA HIS A 38 1.70 -27.64 9.88
C HIS A 38 2.25 -28.60 8.81
N ASP A 39 2.52 -29.85 9.23
CA ASP A 39 3.11 -30.91 8.39
C ASP A 39 4.52 -30.62 7.83
N MET A 40 5.19 -29.62 8.40
CA MET A 40 6.52 -29.18 8.01
C MET A 40 7.51 -29.30 9.18
N HIS A 41 8.76 -29.63 8.84
CA HIS A 41 9.83 -29.76 9.82
C HIS A 41 10.64 -28.46 9.99
N TYR A 42 10.98 -28.12 11.24
CA TYR A 42 11.69 -26.89 11.62
C TYR A 42 12.82 -27.16 12.60
N TYR A 43 13.86 -26.32 12.50
CA TYR A 43 15.02 -26.30 13.37
C TYR A 43 15.08 -24.98 14.15
N ILE A 44 15.38 -25.09 15.44
CA ILE A 44 15.64 -23.96 16.32
C ILE A 44 17.14 -23.79 16.45
N PHE A 45 17.64 -22.62 16.10
CA PHE A 45 19.03 -22.25 16.31
C PHE A 45 19.14 -21.26 17.45
N LYS A 46 20.16 -21.46 18.29
CA LYS A 46 20.64 -20.39 19.16
C LYS A 46 21.94 -19.84 18.60
N TYR A 47 22.10 -18.53 18.62
CA TYR A 47 23.31 -17.88 18.11
C TYR A 47 23.74 -16.69 18.96
N LYS A 48 24.97 -16.23 18.75
CA LYS A 48 25.53 -15.05 19.40
C LYS A 48 26.00 -14.05 18.37
N LYS A 49 25.56 -12.80 18.51
CA LYS A 49 26.10 -11.67 17.72
C LYS A 49 27.62 -11.57 17.91
N THR A 50 28.07 -11.46 19.16
CA THR A 50 29.50 -11.37 19.53
C THR A 50 29.90 -12.47 20.50
N LEU A 51 31.21 -12.76 20.61
CA LEU A 51 31.73 -13.90 21.41
C LEU A 51 31.22 -13.88 22.88
N PHE A 52 31.08 -12.68 23.44
CA PHE A 52 30.63 -12.43 24.82
C PHE A 52 29.14 -12.06 24.93
N GLY A 53 28.41 -12.00 23.81
CA GLY A 53 26.99 -11.68 23.78
C GLY A 53 26.10 -12.76 24.37
N LYS A 54 24.82 -12.39 24.58
CA LYS A 54 23.76 -13.31 24.98
C LYS A 54 23.45 -14.28 23.83
N TRP A 55 22.95 -15.45 24.17
CA TRP A 55 22.36 -16.36 23.19
C TRP A 55 21.01 -15.80 22.77
N LEU A 56 20.76 -15.76 21.47
CA LEU A 56 19.52 -15.36 20.84
C LEU A 56 18.90 -16.56 20.13
N VAL A 57 17.59 -16.59 19.99
CA VAL A 57 16.87 -17.67 19.30
C VAL A 57 16.55 -17.24 17.88
N GLY A 58 16.64 -18.18 16.94
CA GLY A 58 16.11 -18.03 15.60
C GLY A 58 15.56 -19.35 15.11
N VAL A 59 14.65 -19.29 14.15
CA VAL A 59 13.95 -20.45 13.60
C VAL A 59 14.22 -20.53 12.12
N TYR A 60 14.42 -21.75 11.67
CA TYR A 60 14.69 -22.05 10.29
C TYR A 60 13.95 -23.34 9.91
N GLY A 61 13.12 -23.32 8.88
CA GLY A 61 12.49 -24.56 8.41
C GLY A 61 11.44 -24.36 7.34
N GLY A 62 10.48 -25.29 7.31
CA GLY A 62 9.55 -25.47 6.19
C GLY A 62 10.04 -26.55 5.23
N TYR A 63 10.44 -27.71 5.76
CA TYR A 63 10.83 -28.87 4.97
C TYR A 63 9.73 -29.93 4.97
N GLU A 64 9.35 -30.41 3.77
CA GLU A 64 8.31 -31.43 3.58
C GLU A 64 8.84 -32.85 3.78
N SER A 65 10.12 -33.08 3.43
CA SER A 65 10.79 -34.36 3.60
C SER A 65 12.16 -34.22 4.26
N PRO A 66 12.62 -35.21 5.06
CA PRO A 66 13.97 -35.23 5.63
C PRO A 66 15.12 -35.24 4.60
N SER A 67 14.82 -35.54 3.33
CA SER A 67 15.79 -35.51 2.22
C SER A 67 16.01 -34.11 1.63
N ASP A 68 15.13 -33.16 1.94
CA ASP A 68 15.08 -31.87 1.25
C ASP A 68 16.14 -30.93 1.79
N THR A 69 16.71 -30.11 0.91
CA THR A 69 17.68 -29.07 1.27
C THR A 69 17.20 -27.67 0.91
N GLU A 70 16.08 -27.57 0.20
CA GLU A 70 15.37 -26.34 -0.11
C GLU A 70 14.15 -26.24 0.81
N HIS A 71 13.84 -25.04 1.28
CA HIS A 71 12.81 -24.77 2.29
C HIS A 71 11.85 -23.68 1.79
N CYS A 72 10.62 -23.66 2.31
CA CYS A 72 9.60 -22.68 1.92
C CYS A 72 9.77 -21.28 2.58
N GLY A 73 11.00 -20.78 2.73
CA GLY A 73 11.24 -19.38 3.14
C GLY A 73 11.02 -19.01 4.61
N HIS A 74 10.80 -19.95 5.54
CA HIS A 74 10.62 -19.62 6.98
C HIS A 74 11.96 -19.47 7.72
N VAL A 75 12.69 -18.39 7.45
CA VAL A 75 13.93 -18.03 8.17
C VAL A 75 13.70 -16.74 8.94
N PHE A 76 13.80 -16.80 10.27
CA PHE A 76 13.43 -15.65 11.09
C PHE A 76 14.06 -15.64 12.48
N SER A 77 14.30 -14.43 12.98
CA SER A 77 14.69 -14.18 14.37
C SER A 77 14.32 -12.76 14.78
N GLU A 78 13.57 -12.61 15.88
CA GLU A 78 13.31 -11.30 16.51
C GLU A 78 14.49 -10.82 17.36
N MET A 79 15.65 -11.49 17.28
CA MET A 79 16.84 -11.19 18.08
C MET A 79 16.58 -11.25 19.60
N GLN A 80 15.55 -11.99 20.00
CA GLN A 80 15.17 -12.17 21.40
C GLN A 80 16.08 -13.16 22.12
N PRO A 81 16.29 -13.03 23.44
CA PRO A 81 17.14 -13.94 24.20
C PRO A 81 16.67 -15.39 24.13
N TYR A 82 17.59 -16.32 23.91
CA TYR A 82 17.29 -17.75 23.92
C TYR A 82 17.03 -18.25 25.34
N HIS A 83 15.82 -18.78 25.56
CA HIS A 83 15.41 -19.41 26.80
C HIS A 83 15.07 -20.89 26.57
N PRO A 84 15.86 -21.85 27.10
CA PRO A 84 15.66 -23.28 26.83
C PRO A 84 14.26 -23.82 27.15
N SER A 85 13.60 -23.24 28.15
CA SER A 85 12.28 -23.68 28.61
C SER A 85 11.12 -23.19 27.75
N THR A 86 11.35 -22.17 26.90
CA THR A 86 10.30 -21.52 26.09
C THR A 86 10.66 -21.46 24.60
N ALA A 87 11.87 -21.85 24.21
CA ALA A 87 12.39 -21.73 22.86
C ALA A 87 11.50 -22.39 21.79
N GLU A 88 10.91 -23.54 22.08
CA GLU A 88 9.97 -24.21 21.15
C GLU A 88 8.66 -23.42 21.02
N GLN A 89 8.10 -22.94 22.12
CA GLN A 89 6.88 -22.13 22.11
C GLN A 89 7.09 -20.80 21.37
N GLU A 90 8.21 -20.12 21.63
CA GLU A 90 8.62 -18.89 20.95
C GLU A 90 8.83 -19.16 19.45
N ALA A 91 9.43 -20.29 19.10
CA ALA A 91 9.64 -20.69 17.72
C ALA A 91 8.34 -20.96 16.96
N VAL A 92 7.40 -21.68 17.59
CA VAL A 92 6.06 -21.93 17.04
C VAL A 92 5.30 -20.62 16.84
N ALA A 93 5.40 -19.67 17.77
CA ALA A 93 4.76 -18.36 17.64
C ALA A 93 5.30 -17.56 16.43
N MET A 94 6.63 -17.54 16.25
CA MET A 94 7.26 -16.89 15.09
C MET A 94 6.83 -17.53 13.76
N VAL A 95 6.78 -18.86 13.68
CA VAL A 95 6.33 -19.56 12.47
C VAL A 95 4.85 -19.29 12.18
N ASN A 96 3.98 -19.29 13.20
CA ASN A 96 2.56 -18.97 13.01
C ASN A 96 2.35 -17.53 12.53
N MET A 97 3.09 -16.56 13.07
CA MET A 97 3.01 -15.16 12.62
C MET A 97 3.39 -15.01 11.14
N ILE A 98 4.51 -15.62 10.72
CA ILE A 98 4.96 -15.59 9.33
C ILE A 98 3.96 -16.31 8.42
N ARG A 99 3.46 -17.46 8.84
CA ARG A 99 2.46 -18.21 8.08
C ARG A 99 1.15 -17.45 7.96
N GLU A 100 0.65 -16.82 9.03
CA GLU A 100 -0.55 -15.97 8.97
C GLU A 100 -0.34 -14.78 8.04
N TYR A 101 0.84 -14.17 8.05
CA TYR A 101 1.21 -13.11 7.11
C TYR A 101 1.15 -13.60 5.66
N TRP A 102 1.81 -14.72 5.33
CA TRP A 102 1.79 -15.29 3.98
C TRP A 102 0.44 -15.85 3.58
N MET A 103 -0.33 -16.43 4.50
CA MET A 103 -1.70 -16.89 4.25
C MET A 103 -2.63 -15.71 4.01
N LYS A 104 -2.45 -14.59 4.70
CA LYS A 104 -3.22 -13.36 4.44
C LYS A 104 -2.85 -12.76 3.08
N GLN A 105 -1.56 -12.75 2.72
CA GLN A 105 -1.09 -12.26 1.43
C GLN A 105 -1.52 -13.17 0.27
N ALA A 106 -1.43 -14.49 0.45
CA ALA A 106 -1.91 -15.49 -0.50
C ALA A 106 -3.44 -15.48 -0.61
N ALA A 107 -4.17 -15.35 0.49
CA ALA A 107 -5.63 -15.18 0.46
C ALA A 107 -6.05 -13.86 -0.19
N GLN A 108 -5.24 -12.80 -0.09
CA GLN A 108 -5.47 -11.54 -0.82
C GLN A 108 -5.22 -11.70 -2.32
N TYR A 109 -4.20 -12.47 -2.72
CA TYR A 109 -3.94 -12.82 -4.12
C TYR A 109 -5.02 -13.76 -4.69
N GLU A 110 -5.38 -14.82 -3.96
CA GLU A 110 -6.41 -15.79 -4.34
C GLU A 110 -7.82 -15.18 -4.30
N ALA A 111 -8.12 -14.27 -3.37
CA ALA A 111 -9.38 -13.50 -3.41
C ALA A 111 -9.42 -12.50 -4.57
N GLY A 112 -8.27 -12.10 -5.12
CA GLY A 112 -8.16 -11.33 -6.36
C GLY A 112 -8.43 -12.15 -7.62
N GLU A 113 -8.11 -13.45 -7.63
CA GLU A 113 -8.40 -14.36 -8.77
C GLU A 113 -9.72 -15.15 -8.63
N ALA A 114 -10.24 -15.35 -7.41
CA ALA A 114 -11.42 -16.17 -7.14
C ALA A 114 -12.72 -15.37 -6.88
N SER A 115 -12.72 -14.05 -7.10
CA SER A 115 -13.90 -13.19 -6.96
C SER A 115 -14.59 -12.85 -8.28
N GLU A 116 -14.68 -13.82 -9.20
CA GLU A 116 -15.88 -13.92 -10.04
C GLU A 116 -17.00 -14.55 -9.19
N ASP A 117 -18.00 -13.74 -8.88
CA ASP A 117 -19.33 -14.08 -8.35
C ASP A 117 -19.59 -13.80 -6.85
N ASN A 118 -20.30 -12.67 -6.67
CA ASN A 118 -21.20 -12.27 -5.58
C ASN A 118 -20.66 -11.74 -4.24
N THR A 119 -20.66 -10.41 -4.19
CA THR A 119 -21.27 -9.56 -3.13
C THR A 119 -20.92 -9.91 -1.69
N LEU A 120 -19.95 -9.21 -1.09
CA LEU A 120 -19.92 -8.87 0.34
C LEU A 120 -18.94 -7.70 0.58
N ASP A 121 -19.49 -6.61 1.11
CA ASP A 121 -18.90 -5.43 1.75
C ASP A 121 -17.60 -4.80 1.18
N SER A 122 -17.80 -3.69 0.45
CA SER A 122 -16.83 -2.63 0.16
C SER A 122 -16.21 -1.95 1.40
N ASN A 123 -16.46 -2.46 2.62
CA ASN A 123 -16.07 -1.83 3.87
C ASN A 123 -14.76 -2.35 4.48
N GLU A 124 -14.23 -3.52 4.09
CA GLU A 124 -13.00 -4.05 4.73
C GLU A 124 -11.71 -3.35 4.25
N SER A 125 -11.72 -2.69 3.08
CA SER A 125 -10.60 -1.90 2.55
C SER A 125 -10.79 -0.38 2.64
N SER A 126 -11.89 0.08 3.23
CA SER A 126 -12.21 1.50 3.36
C SER A 126 -11.26 2.19 4.36
N GLY A 127 -10.77 3.38 4.01
CA GLY A 127 -9.80 4.13 4.81
C GLY A 127 -8.35 3.69 4.64
N ILE A 128 -8.05 2.91 3.60
CA ILE A 128 -6.69 2.57 3.19
C ILE A 128 -6.36 3.34 1.90
N PHE A 129 -5.33 4.18 1.95
CA PHE A 129 -4.82 4.91 0.80
C PHE A 129 -3.38 4.51 0.57
N ASN A 130 -3.02 4.24 -0.69
CA ASN A 130 -1.68 3.88 -1.07
C ASN A 130 -1.32 4.41 -2.46
N GLY A 131 -0.02 4.48 -2.71
CA GLY A 131 0.52 4.89 -4.00
C GLY A 131 2.04 4.91 -3.98
N PHE A 132 2.61 5.26 -5.13
CA PHE A 132 4.05 5.21 -5.37
C PHE A 132 4.54 6.58 -5.82
N ILE A 133 5.42 7.20 -5.04
CA ILE A 133 6.16 8.38 -5.51
C ILE A 133 7.25 7.86 -6.43
N LEU A 134 7.25 8.32 -7.66
CA LEU A 134 8.19 7.94 -8.69
C LEU A 134 9.40 8.87 -8.59
N LEU A 135 10.60 8.30 -8.48
CA LEU A 135 11.85 9.06 -8.30
C LEU A 135 12.80 8.82 -9.48
N ASN A 136 13.38 9.88 -10.05
CA ASN A 136 14.33 9.80 -11.17
C ASN A 136 15.80 9.58 -10.77
N SER A 137 16.06 9.34 -9.47
CA SER A 137 17.38 8.95 -8.95
C SER A 137 17.21 7.95 -7.80
N PRO A 138 18.21 7.12 -7.47
CA PRO A 138 18.14 6.09 -6.42
C PRO A 138 18.33 6.66 -5.00
N GLU A 139 18.01 7.93 -4.79
CA GLU A 139 18.24 8.63 -3.52
C GLU A 139 16.91 9.02 -2.89
N CYS A 140 16.77 8.81 -1.59
CA CYS A 140 15.62 9.28 -0.82
C CYS A 140 16.08 10.01 0.44
N ASP A 141 15.65 11.26 0.59
CA ASP A 141 15.87 12.06 1.79
C ASP A 141 14.63 12.00 2.69
N LEU A 142 14.58 10.99 3.58
CA LEU A 142 13.48 10.84 4.54
C LEU A 142 13.40 12.02 5.51
N GLU A 143 14.53 12.66 5.85
CA GLU A 143 14.54 13.81 6.75
C GLU A 143 13.87 15.02 6.08
N GLN A 144 14.08 15.21 4.78
CA GLN A 144 13.36 16.22 4.01
C GLN A 144 11.85 15.95 4.00
N ILE A 145 11.40 14.69 3.88
CA ILE A 145 9.98 14.34 3.99
C ILE A 145 9.43 14.72 5.37
N LYS A 146 10.13 14.37 6.46
CA LYS A 146 9.74 14.73 7.83
C LYS A 146 9.67 16.26 8.00
N ALA A 147 10.66 16.98 7.47
CA ALA A 147 10.70 18.44 7.51
C ALA A 147 9.53 19.07 6.74
N ASN A 148 9.19 18.54 5.56
CA ASN A 148 8.05 18.99 4.77
C ASN A 148 6.73 18.74 5.52
N LEU A 149 6.54 17.54 6.08
CA LEU A 149 5.36 17.19 6.89
C LEU A 149 5.17 18.14 8.07
N LEU A 150 6.24 18.41 8.81
CA LEU A 150 6.20 19.30 9.96
C LEU A 150 5.94 20.75 9.54
N HIS A 151 6.66 21.25 8.54
CA HIS A 151 6.56 22.64 8.10
C HIS A 151 5.19 22.96 7.49
N ASP A 152 4.70 22.08 6.62
CA ASP A 152 3.49 22.36 5.83
C ASP A 152 2.21 22.02 6.59
N TRP A 153 2.25 20.99 7.44
CA TRP A 153 1.05 20.39 8.01
C TRP A 153 1.10 20.25 9.54
N ASN A 154 2.21 20.63 10.17
CA ASN A 154 2.45 20.43 11.61
C ASN A 154 2.35 18.95 12.04
N ILE A 155 2.71 18.03 11.15
CA ILE A 155 2.74 16.59 11.42
C ILE A 155 4.15 16.19 11.87
N SER A 156 4.27 15.71 13.10
CA SER A 156 5.50 15.14 13.65
C SER A 156 5.52 13.64 13.42
N SER A 157 6.63 13.12 12.89
CA SER A 157 6.89 11.68 12.79
C SER A 157 7.56 11.08 14.02
N SER A 158 7.97 11.92 14.97
CA SER A 158 8.49 11.47 16.27
C SER A 158 7.34 11.14 17.21
N PRO A 159 7.38 10.00 17.92
CA PRO A 159 6.33 9.63 18.87
C PRO A 159 6.30 10.56 20.09
N GLU A 160 5.08 10.84 20.58
CA GLU A 160 4.79 11.85 21.62
C GLU A 160 5.45 11.55 22.99
N ASP A 161 5.77 10.29 23.25
CA ASP A 161 6.39 9.80 24.49
C ASP A 161 7.92 9.74 24.43
N GLY A 162 8.54 10.16 23.32
CA GLY A 162 9.98 10.27 23.17
C GLY A 162 10.72 8.91 23.07
N SER A 163 10.00 7.79 22.94
CA SER A 163 10.59 6.51 22.57
C SER A 163 10.76 6.45 21.06
N SER A 164 11.98 6.59 20.54
CA SER A 164 12.25 6.52 19.09
C SER A 164 11.53 5.32 18.46
N GLY A 165 10.57 5.58 17.57
CA GLY A 165 10.03 4.56 16.68
C GLY A 165 11.18 3.92 15.88
N GLU A 166 10.98 2.68 15.43
CA GLU A 166 12.00 1.98 14.65
C GLU A 166 12.23 2.67 13.29
N GLU A 167 13.15 3.63 13.25
CA GLU A 167 13.68 4.17 12.01
C GLU A 167 14.69 3.16 11.45
N LYS A 168 14.27 2.41 10.44
CA LYS A 168 15.15 1.56 9.62
C LYS A 168 15.53 2.35 8.37
N GLU A 169 16.71 2.09 7.83
CA GLU A 169 17.19 2.77 6.63
C GLU A 169 16.18 2.61 5.48
N GLY A 170 15.65 3.72 4.96
CA GLY A 170 14.63 3.73 3.91
C GLY A 170 13.18 3.50 4.37
N ILE A 171 12.89 3.31 5.67
CA ILE A 171 11.52 3.07 6.16
C ILE A 171 11.15 4.10 7.23
N LEU A 172 9.97 4.71 7.09
CA LEU A 172 9.37 5.63 8.05
C LEU A 172 7.96 5.15 8.41
N VAL A 173 7.72 4.82 9.68
CA VAL A 173 6.40 4.44 10.19
C VAL A 173 6.10 5.22 11.46
N PHE A 174 4.94 5.88 11.50
CA PHE A 174 4.50 6.66 12.66
C PHE A 174 2.97 6.79 12.68
N GLU A 175 2.44 7.26 13.81
CA GLU A 175 1.02 7.56 13.96
C GLU A 175 0.80 9.07 14.01
N SER A 176 -0.24 9.54 13.31
CA SER A 176 -0.67 10.94 13.35
C SER A 176 -2.15 11.02 12.96
N ASP A 177 -2.90 11.92 13.60
CA ASP A 177 -4.33 12.15 13.32
C ASP A 177 -5.19 10.87 13.29
N GLY A 178 -4.89 9.90 14.17
CA GLY A 178 -5.61 8.62 14.25
C GLY A 178 -5.34 7.64 13.09
N CYS A 179 -4.34 7.95 12.27
CA CYS A 179 -3.88 7.13 11.14
C CYS A 179 -2.49 6.55 11.43
N MET A 180 -2.25 5.34 10.92
CA MET A 180 -0.91 4.77 10.79
C MET A 180 -0.37 5.13 9.40
N ILE A 181 0.80 5.77 9.37
CA ILE A 181 1.45 6.25 8.15
C ILE A 181 2.71 5.40 7.94
N ALA A 182 2.91 4.91 6.72
CA ALA A 182 4.09 4.17 6.31
C ALA A 182 4.65 4.74 4.99
N VAL A 183 5.97 4.92 4.95
CA VAL A 183 6.75 5.24 3.76
C VAL A 183 7.89 4.23 3.67
N SER A 184 8.03 3.58 2.52
CA SER A 184 9.13 2.65 2.26
C SER A 184 9.82 3.01 0.95
N PHE A 185 11.12 3.25 1.01
CA PHE A 185 11.96 3.43 -0.17
C PHE A 185 12.31 2.08 -0.79
N VAL A 186 12.23 2.02 -2.11
CA VAL A 186 12.65 0.87 -2.92
C VAL A 186 13.54 1.39 -4.04
N ASP A 187 14.79 0.94 -4.05
CA ASP A 187 15.78 1.24 -5.10
C ASP A 187 15.54 0.38 -6.35
N ALA A 188 14.31 0.48 -6.88
CA ALA A 188 13.88 -0.12 -8.13
C ALA A 188 12.64 0.61 -8.65
N PRO A 189 12.46 0.71 -9.98
CA PRO A 189 11.26 1.30 -10.55
C PRO A 189 10.02 0.47 -10.20
N VAL A 190 8.84 1.05 -10.45
CA VAL A 190 7.58 0.29 -10.43
C VAL A 190 7.70 -0.86 -11.44
N PRO A 191 7.38 -2.11 -11.06
CA PRO A 191 7.54 -3.26 -11.93
C PRO A 191 6.72 -3.19 -13.23
N ASP A 192 7.13 -4.00 -14.20
CA ASP A 192 6.37 -4.33 -15.42
C ASP A 192 5.93 -3.17 -16.32
N GLY A 193 6.45 -1.96 -16.09
CA GLY A 193 6.04 -0.76 -16.82
C GLY A 193 4.61 -0.31 -16.49
N GLU A 194 4.10 -0.71 -15.34
CA GLU A 194 2.71 -0.46 -14.91
C GLU A 194 2.43 1.04 -14.81
N ALA A 195 3.31 1.80 -14.14
CA ALA A 195 3.15 3.23 -13.98
C ALA A 195 3.11 3.95 -15.34
N GLU A 196 3.97 3.58 -16.29
CA GLU A 196 3.99 4.11 -17.65
C GLU A 196 2.72 3.78 -18.44
N HIS A 197 2.16 2.58 -18.23
CA HIS A 197 0.91 2.17 -18.84
C HIS A 197 -0.23 3.08 -18.38
N TYR A 198 -0.42 3.22 -17.06
CA TYR A 198 -1.50 4.03 -16.49
C TYR A 198 -1.29 5.55 -16.65
N ALA A 199 -0.05 6.02 -16.80
CA ALA A 199 0.24 7.41 -17.13
C ALA A 199 -0.42 7.85 -18.45
N GLN A 200 -0.65 6.93 -19.40
CA GLN A 200 -1.30 7.22 -20.69
C GLN A 200 -2.74 7.73 -20.52
N GLY A 201 -3.41 7.35 -19.43
CA GLY A 201 -4.77 7.80 -19.15
C GLY A 201 -4.86 9.29 -18.80
N ASN A 202 -3.78 9.90 -18.31
CA ASN A 202 -3.83 11.26 -17.78
C ASN A 202 -3.87 12.35 -18.86
N TYR A 203 -5.07 12.63 -19.37
CA TYR A 203 -5.30 13.69 -20.36
C TYR A 203 -4.99 15.13 -19.87
N LEU A 204 -4.76 15.34 -18.57
CA LEU A 204 -4.37 16.63 -18.01
C LEU A 204 -2.85 16.87 -18.11
N TRP A 205 -2.07 15.82 -18.36
CA TRP A 205 -0.61 15.87 -18.35
C TRP A 205 -0.03 15.15 -19.58
N PRO A 206 0.14 15.86 -20.71
CA PRO A 206 0.61 15.27 -21.97
C PRO A 206 1.97 14.57 -21.87
N GLU A 207 2.86 15.05 -20.99
CA GLU A 207 4.19 14.52 -20.77
C GLU A 207 4.24 13.35 -19.78
N ALA A 208 3.11 12.96 -19.19
CA ALA A 208 3.05 11.97 -18.10
C ALA A 208 3.85 10.70 -18.38
N VAL A 209 3.67 10.12 -19.57
CA VAL A 209 4.34 8.87 -19.97
C VAL A 209 5.86 9.06 -20.07
N GLU A 210 6.31 10.12 -20.74
CA GLU A 210 7.74 10.36 -20.97
C GLU A 210 8.47 10.73 -19.67
N VAL A 211 7.81 11.47 -18.79
CA VAL A 211 8.35 11.79 -17.46
C VAL A 211 8.36 10.56 -16.56
N THR A 212 7.28 9.77 -16.57
CA THR A 212 7.18 8.52 -15.79
C THR A 212 8.32 7.57 -16.14
N LYS A 213 8.65 7.37 -17.41
CA LYS A 213 9.78 6.53 -17.85
C LYS A 213 11.16 6.91 -17.28
N THR A 214 11.31 8.11 -16.72
CA THR A 214 12.58 8.54 -16.11
C THR A 214 12.78 8.00 -14.69
N HIS A 215 11.74 7.43 -14.08
CA HIS A 215 11.84 6.91 -12.73
C HIS A 215 12.69 5.64 -12.68
N VAL A 216 13.52 5.53 -11.64
CA VAL A 216 14.44 4.41 -11.42
C VAL A 216 14.31 3.83 -10.02
N SER A 217 13.63 4.54 -9.12
CA SER A 217 13.32 4.12 -7.76
C SER A 217 11.94 4.66 -7.35
N GLN A 218 11.44 4.23 -6.19
CA GLN A 218 10.10 4.61 -5.73
C GLN A 218 10.01 4.74 -4.20
N LEU A 219 9.04 5.53 -3.73
CA LEU A 219 8.54 5.47 -2.36
C LEU A 219 7.14 4.88 -2.35
N ILE A 220 6.97 3.76 -1.65
CA ILE A 220 5.66 3.19 -1.36
C ILE A 220 5.06 3.98 -0.20
N LEU A 221 3.91 4.60 -0.44
CA LEU A 221 3.13 5.31 0.55
C LEU A 221 1.94 4.45 0.96
N ALA A 222 1.67 4.38 2.26
CA ALA A 222 0.43 3.80 2.77
C ALA A 222 -0.05 4.56 4.00
N VAL A 223 -1.34 4.85 4.03
CA VAL A 223 -2.05 5.43 5.18
C VAL A 223 -3.23 4.53 5.51
N PHE A 224 -3.26 4.06 6.76
CA PHE A 224 -4.30 3.19 7.29
C PHE A 224 -5.05 3.90 8.40
N SER A 225 -6.38 3.83 8.37
CA SER A 225 -7.16 4.23 9.53
C SER A 225 -6.99 3.23 10.68
N ARG A 226 -6.68 3.73 11.89
CA ARG A 226 -6.85 2.97 13.15
C ARG A 226 -8.12 3.37 13.89
N ALA A 227 -8.41 4.67 13.92
CA ALA A 227 -9.59 5.24 14.56
C ALA A 227 -10.21 6.40 13.76
N ALA A 228 -9.63 6.72 12.61
CA ALA A 228 -9.98 7.86 11.77
C ALA A 228 -11.10 7.50 10.76
N SER A 229 -11.81 8.50 10.24
CA SER A 229 -12.72 8.24 9.11
C SER A 229 -11.93 8.08 7.80
N PRO A 230 -12.49 7.46 6.75
CA PRO A 230 -11.86 7.43 5.43
C PRO A 230 -11.55 8.83 4.88
N LEU A 231 -12.34 9.85 5.23
CA LEU A 231 -12.07 11.25 4.88
C LEU A 231 -10.79 11.74 5.54
N ASP A 232 -10.63 11.47 6.83
CA ASP A 232 -9.44 11.87 7.59
C ASP A 232 -8.19 11.16 7.06
N SER A 233 -8.27 9.85 6.81
CA SER A 233 -7.16 9.09 6.22
C SER A 233 -6.81 9.59 4.82
N GLY A 234 -7.81 9.96 4.00
CA GLY A 234 -7.58 10.59 2.70
C GLY A 234 -6.87 11.94 2.83
N ARG A 235 -7.26 12.79 3.79
CA ARG A 235 -6.56 14.05 4.08
C ARG A 235 -5.11 13.81 4.50
N VAL A 236 -4.87 12.84 5.39
CA VAL A 236 -3.51 12.48 5.83
C VAL A 236 -2.67 11.95 4.66
N TYR A 237 -3.23 11.09 3.81
CA TYR A 237 -2.55 10.60 2.61
C TYR A 237 -2.19 11.74 1.64
N THR A 238 -3.11 12.68 1.37
CA THR A 238 -2.82 13.84 0.52
C THR A 238 -1.68 14.69 1.08
N LYS A 239 -1.68 14.95 2.39
CA LYS A 239 -0.58 15.69 3.07
C LYS A 239 0.76 14.97 2.91
N LEU A 240 0.77 13.65 3.15
CA LEU A 240 1.96 12.80 3.01
C LEU A 240 2.49 12.81 1.58
N ALA A 241 1.64 12.50 0.61
CA ALA A 241 2.01 12.46 -0.79
C ALA A 241 2.53 13.81 -1.27
N ALA A 242 1.87 14.92 -0.89
CA ALA A 242 2.34 16.27 -1.21
C ALA A 242 3.71 16.59 -0.59
N SER A 243 3.97 16.14 0.64
CA SER A 243 5.28 16.30 1.28
C SER A 243 6.39 15.48 0.60
N CYS A 244 6.07 14.29 0.09
CA CYS A 244 7.01 13.47 -0.69
C CYS A 244 7.25 14.03 -2.10
N LEU A 245 6.22 14.56 -2.77
CA LEU A 245 6.32 15.17 -4.10
C LEU A 245 7.17 16.45 -4.13
N LYS A 246 7.46 17.04 -2.96
CA LYS A 246 8.39 18.16 -2.81
C LYS A 246 9.87 17.74 -2.83
N LEU A 247 10.18 16.44 -2.91
CA LEU A 247 11.55 15.98 -3.14
C LEU A 247 12.02 16.38 -4.55
N PRO A 248 13.28 16.81 -4.71
CA PRO A 248 13.79 17.36 -5.98
C PRO A 248 13.84 16.34 -7.13
N ASN A 249 13.85 15.04 -6.80
CA ASN A 249 13.87 13.93 -7.74
C ASN A 249 12.50 13.26 -7.92
N ALA A 250 11.45 13.72 -7.24
CA ALA A 250 10.10 13.21 -7.42
C ALA A 250 9.51 13.69 -8.75
N VAL A 251 9.17 12.74 -9.61
CA VAL A 251 8.69 13.02 -10.97
C VAL A 251 7.21 12.70 -11.18
N GLY A 252 6.56 12.01 -10.23
CA GLY A 252 5.13 11.73 -10.28
C GLY A 252 4.64 10.94 -9.07
N LEU A 253 3.33 10.85 -8.91
CA LEU A 253 2.66 9.95 -7.97
C LEU A 253 1.78 8.97 -8.75
N TYR A 254 2.14 7.69 -8.75
CA TYR A 254 1.27 6.62 -9.26
C TYR A 254 0.27 6.21 -8.19
N SER A 255 -1.02 6.54 -8.39
CA SER A 255 -2.12 6.22 -7.47
C SER A 255 -3.45 6.37 -8.21
N SER A 256 -4.52 5.73 -7.72
CA SER A 256 -5.88 5.85 -8.29
C SER A 256 -5.93 5.58 -9.81
N GLY A 257 -5.14 4.61 -10.28
CA GLY A 257 -5.08 4.19 -11.68
C GLY A 257 -4.50 5.22 -12.65
N THR A 258 -3.71 6.18 -12.16
CA THR A 258 -3.04 7.17 -13.00
C THR A 258 -1.74 7.67 -12.36
N VAL A 259 -0.96 8.46 -13.11
CA VAL A 259 0.20 9.18 -12.56
C VAL A 259 -0.13 10.67 -12.47
N PHE A 260 -0.14 11.21 -11.26
CA PHE A 260 -0.36 12.63 -10.99
C PHE A 260 0.93 13.42 -11.17
N GLN A 261 0.81 14.61 -11.76
CA GLN A 261 1.89 15.57 -11.89
C GLN A 261 2.25 16.16 -10.51
N PRO A 262 3.55 16.20 -10.11
CA PRO A 262 3.97 16.68 -8.80
C PRO A 262 3.46 18.07 -8.44
N GLU A 263 3.70 19.07 -9.30
CA GLU A 263 3.37 20.47 -9.00
C GLU A 263 1.87 20.66 -8.84
N LEU A 264 1.08 20.12 -9.77
CA LEU A 264 -0.37 20.22 -9.74
C LEU A 264 -0.96 19.52 -8.50
N PHE A 265 -0.45 18.34 -8.14
CA PHE A 265 -0.90 17.64 -6.95
C PHE A 265 -0.62 18.46 -5.68
N VAL A 266 0.60 19.01 -5.54
CA VAL A 266 0.98 19.84 -4.40
C VAL A 266 0.13 21.11 -4.33
N GLU A 267 -0.09 21.81 -5.45
CA GLU A 267 -0.96 22.99 -5.51
C GLU A 267 -2.38 22.68 -5.05
N MET A 268 -2.96 21.55 -5.49
CA MET A 268 -4.29 21.12 -5.05
C MET A 268 -4.31 20.70 -3.57
N ALA A 269 -3.26 20.07 -3.05
CA ALA A 269 -3.18 19.73 -1.64
C ALA A 269 -3.16 20.99 -0.75
N GLU A 270 -2.45 22.04 -1.17
CA GLU A 270 -2.33 23.29 -0.43
C GLU A 270 -3.67 24.04 -0.28
N THR A 271 -4.66 23.83 -1.15
CA THR A 271 -6.01 24.43 -1.01
C THR A 271 -6.73 23.93 0.25
N MET A 272 -6.33 22.80 0.82
CA MET A 272 -6.84 22.32 2.10
C MET A 272 -6.53 23.31 3.24
N LYS A 273 -5.47 24.12 3.13
CA LYS A 273 -5.05 25.06 4.19
C LYS A 273 -5.92 26.32 4.24
N SER A 274 -6.43 26.78 3.10
CA SER A 274 -7.17 28.05 3.01
C SER A 274 -8.67 27.87 3.21
N ASP A 275 -9.25 26.78 2.71
CA ASP A 275 -10.70 26.67 2.53
C ASP A 275 -11.31 25.41 3.18
N ASP A 276 -10.50 24.62 3.92
CA ASP A 276 -10.88 23.31 4.52
C ASP A 276 -11.52 22.32 3.53
N LEU A 277 -11.33 22.57 2.23
CA LEU A 277 -11.89 21.77 1.15
C LEU A 277 -11.35 20.35 1.23
N PHE A 278 -12.22 19.37 0.97
CA PHE A 278 -11.82 17.99 0.86
C PHE A 278 -11.00 17.79 -0.44
N PRO A 279 -9.80 17.16 -0.38
CA PRO A 279 -8.90 17.06 -1.53
C PRO A 279 -9.32 15.95 -2.50
N LEU A 280 -10.56 15.99 -2.98
CA LEU A 280 -11.13 14.95 -3.85
C LEU A 280 -10.28 14.74 -5.11
N LEU A 281 -9.79 15.82 -5.73
CA LEU A 281 -9.01 15.76 -6.96
C LEU A 281 -7.59 15.19 -6.76
N ASN A 282 -7.11 15.10 -5.53
CA ASN A 282 -5.86 14.41 -5.18
C ASN A 282 -6.07 12.91 -4.95
N LEU A 283 -7.31 12.47 -4.68
CA LEU A 283 -7.62 11.13 -4.22
C LEU A 283 -8.39 10.30 -5.26
N VAL A 284 -9.18 10.96 -6.10
CA VAL A 284 -10.02 10.33 -7.12
C VAL A 284 -9.61 10.84 -8.49
N TYR A 285 -9.25 9.92 -9.37
CA TYR A 285 -9.05 10.20 -10.78
C TYR A 285 -10.38 10.13 -11.54
N PHE A 286 -10.56 11.05 -12.50
CA PHE A 286 -11.75 11.12 -13.34
C PHE A 286 -11.32 10.88 -14.78
N GLY A 287 -11.48 9.64 -15.25
CA GLY A 287 -11.14 9.25 -16.61
C GLY A 287 -12.23 9.67 -17.59
N LEU A 288 -11.82 10.05 -18.81
CA LEU A 288 -12.72 10.43 -19.89
C LEU A 288 -12.27 9.74 -21.18
N VAL A 289 -13.20 9.11 -21.87
CA VAL A 289 -12.94 8.38 -23.12
C VAL A 289 -13.94 8.82 -24.17
N ARG A 290 -13.45 9.31 -25.32
CA ARG A 290 -14.32 9.62 -26.46
C ARG A 290 -14.58 8.34 -27.25
N THR A 291 -15.84 8.08 -27.56
CA THR A 291 -16.28 6.95 -28.37
C THR A 291 -17.02 7.46 -29.62
N GLU A 292 -17.39 6.55 -30.54
CA GLU A 292 -18.24 6.92 -31.68
C GLU A 292 -19.65 7.31 -31.25
N SER A 293 -20.11 6.76 -30.13
CA SER A 293 -21.45 6.94 -29.56
C SER A 293 -21.57 8.12 -28.61
N GLY A 294 -20.48 8.68 -28.10
CA GLY A 294 -20.51 9.83 -27.20
C GLY A 294 -19.22 10.01 -26.40
N VAL A 295 -19.37 10.44 -25.15
CA VAL A 295 -18.29 10.53 -24.18
C VAL A 295 -18.60 9.62 -23.00
N ASN A 296 -17.64 8.77 -22.67
CA ASN A 296 -17.68 7.94 -21.48
C ASN A 296 -16.81 8.57 -20.40
N GLY A 297 -17.16 8.34 -19.15
CA GLY A 297 -16.38 8.80 -18.01
C GLY A 297 -16.45 7.81 -16.87
N TYR A 298 -15.40 7.77 -16.06
CA TYR A 298 -15.33 6.87 -14.93
C TYR A 298 -14.56 7.50 -13.77
N THR A 299 -14.82 7.02 -12.55
CA THR A 299 -14.05 7.38 -11.36
C THR A 299 -13.06 6.27 -11.03
N TYR A 300 -11.93 6.61 -10.44
CA TYR A 300 -11.05 5.64 -9.81
C TYR A 300 -10.50 6.24 -8.52
N GLY A 301 -10.82 5.63 -7.38
CA GLY A 301 -10.39 6.03 -6.05
C GLY A 301 -11.53 6.05 -5.03
N LEU A 302 -12.78 5.94 -5.47
CA LEU A 302 -13.96 5.89 -4.59
C LEU A 302 -13.97 4.65 -3.69
N ARG A 303 -13.37 3.54 -4.15
CA ARG A 303 -13.25 2.30 -3.35
C ARG A 303 -12.49 2.49 -2.05
N ALA A 304 -11.52 3.41 -2.00
CA ALA A 304 -10.80 3.75 -0.77
C ALA A 304 -11.70 4.41 0.29
N PHE A 305 -12.87 4.91 -0.11
CA PHE A 305 -13.91 5.45 0.77
C PHE A 305 -15.04 4.45 1.05
N GLY A 306 -14.89 3.20 0.60
CA GLY A 306 -15.92 2.16 0.66
C GLY A 306 -17.11 2.42 -0.26
N LYS A 307 -16.91 3.19 -1.34
CA LYS A 307 -17.92 3.51 -2.35
C LYS A 307 -17.61 2.74 -3.64
N ASP A 308 -18.66 2.33 -4.35
CA ASP A 308 -18.51 1.76 -5.69
C ASP A 308 -18.00 2.84 -6.66
N GLU A 309 -17.14 2.46 -7.61
CA GLU A 309 -16.73 3.35 -8.70
C GLU A 309 -17.93 3.62 -9.62
N ILE A 310 -17.95 4.80 -10.23
CA ILE A 310 -19.02 5.27 -11.10
C ILE A 310 -18.54 5.25 -12.54
N GLU A 311 -19.40 4.80 -13.45
CA GLU A 311 -19.22 4.97 -14.88
C GLU A 311 -20.44 5.65 -15.50
N VAL A 312 -20.19 6.53 -16.46
CA VAL A 312 -21.20 7.10 -17.34
C VAL A 312 -20.81 6.71 -18.76
N LEU A 313 -21.71 6.03 -19.46
CA LEU A 313 -21.47 5.49 -20.80
C LEU A 313 -22.35 6.20 -21.83
N ASP A 314 -21.78 6.44 -23.01
CA ASP A 314 -22.41 7.02 -24.20
C ASP A 314 -23.12 8.36 -23.92
N SER A 315 -22.57 9.18 -23.02
CA SER A 315 -23.14 10.49 -22.72
C SER A 315 -23.02 11.42 -23.91
N GLN A 316 -24.05 12.24 -24.11
CA GLN A 316 -24.11 13.23 -25.20
C GLN A 316 -23.63 14.62 -24.76
N VAL A 317 -23.24 14.79 -23.50
CA VAL A 317 -22.72 16.05 -22.96
C VAL A 317 -21.25 16.24 -23.35
N THR A 318 -20.72 17.44 -23.13
CA THR A 318 -19.29 17.70 -23.34
C THR A 318 -18.43 16.99 -22.28
N PRO A 319 -17.15 16.67 -22.57
CA PRO A 319 -16.28 16.06 -21.56
C PRO A 319 -16.10 16.91 -20.30
N ALA A 320 -16.18 18.24 -20.42
CA ALA A 320 -16.10 19.14 -19.28
C ALA A 320 -17.32 19.00 -18.36
N GLU A 321 -18.53 19.01 -18.94
CA GLU A 321 -19.78 18.79 -18.20
C GLU A 321 -19.83 17.40 -17.56
N LEU A 322 -19.34 16.36 -18.27
CA LEU A 322 -19.29 15.01 -17.73
C LEU A 322 -18.32 14.90 -16.55
N ARG A 323 -17.14 15.54 -16.65
CA ARG A 323 -16.17 15.56 -15.57
C ARG A 323 -16.71 16.30 -14.34
N GLU A 324 -17.34 17.45 -14.54
CA GLU A 324 -17.98 18.22 -13.46
C GLU A 324 -19.07 17.39 -12.78
N PHE A 325 -19.92 16.71 -13.56
CA PHE A 325 -20.91 15.77 -13.04
C PHE A 325 -20.30 14.69 -12.15
N LEU A 326 -19.27 13.98 -12.64
CA LEU A 326 -18.61 12.92 -11.88
C LEU A 326 -17.96 13.47 -10.60
N MET A 327 -17.34 14.65 -10.67
CA MET A 327 -16.76 15.31 -9.50
C MET A 327 -17.82 15.65 -8.46
N ASP A 328 -18.93 16.27 -8.84
CA ASP A 328 -19.97 16.70 -7.91
C ASP A 328 -20.65 15.51 -7.24
N ILE A 329 -20.96 14.46 -8.00
CA ILE A 329 -21.52 13.22 -7.43
C ILE A 329 -20.51 12.56 -6.49
N SER A 330 -19.24 12.47 -6.89
CA SER A 330 -18.18 11.88 -6.06
C SER A 330 -17.97 12.65 -4.76
N LEU A 331 -18.00 13.99 -4.81
CA LEU A 331 -17.90 14.83 -3.62
C LEU A 331 -19.09 14.60 -2.69
N TYR A 332 -20.31 14.58 -3.25
CA TYR A 332 -21.54 14.34 -2.49
C TYR A 332 -21.51 12.97 -1.78
N ILE A 333 -21.19 11.89 -2.48
CA ILE A 333 -21.20 10.55 -1.87
C ILE A 333 -20.12 10.37 -0.81
N VAL A 334 -18.97 11.01 -0.98
CA VAL A 334 -17.83 10.92 -0.07
C VAL A 334 -18.08 11.79 1.17
N GLU A 335 -18.39 13.08 1.01
CA GLU A 335 -18.58 13.99 2.15
C GLU A 335 -19.87 13.72 2.93
N GLN A 336 -20.96 13.36 2.25
CA GLN A 336 -22.24 13.05 2.92
C GLN A 336 -22.35 11.56 3.29
N ASN A 337 -21.30 10.77 3.05
CA ASN A 337 -21.26 9.34 3.26
C ASN A 337 -22.50 8.60 2.69
N VAL A 338 -22.93 8.99 1.49
CA VAL A 338 -24.08 8.37 0.82
C VAL A 338 -23.64 7.09 0.13
N THR A 339 -24.45 6.04 0.23
CA THR A 339 -24.26 4.80 -0.52
C THR A 339 -25.34 4.70 -1.55
N LEU A 340 -24.96 4.79 -2.81
CA LEU A 340 -25.84 4.60 -3.96
C LEU A 340 -26.05 3.11 -4.21
N ARG A 341 -27.29 2.70 -4.50
CA ARG A 341 -27.64 1.31 -4.75
C ARG A 341 -28.19 1.09 -6.15
N ASP A 342 -28.07 -0.14 -6.63
CA ASP A 342 -28.72 -0.59 -7.86
C ASP A 342 -30.24 -0.30 -7.83
N GLY A 343 -30.76 0.22 -8.94
CA GLY A 343 -32.17 0.57 -9.09
C GLY A 343 -32.59 1.90 -8.45
N GLU A 344 -31.71 2.58 -7.71
CA GLU A 344 -31.97 3.94 -7.21
C GLU A 344 -31.81 4.99 -8.34
N THR A 345 -32.09 6.24 -7.99
CA THR A 345 -31.86 7.39 -8.89
C THR A 345 -31.13 8.49 -8.16
N ILE A 346 -30.27 9.22 -8.87
CA ILE A 346 -29.57 10.40 -8.37
C ILE A 346 -29.85 11.63 -9.24
N GLY A 347 -29.68 12.82 -8.70
CA GLY A 347 -29.83 14.07 -9.45
C GLY A 347 -29.52 15.28 -8.57
N PHE A 348 -29.20 16.41 -9.21
CA PHE A 348 -28.91 17.67 -8.51
C PHE A 348 -30.16 18.44 -8.08
N SER A 349 -31.34 17.97 -8.48
CA SER A 349 -32.63 18.53 -8.07
C SER A 349 -33.63 17.42 -7.73
N ALA A 350 -34.75 17.80 -7.11
CA ALA A 350 -35.82 16.85 -6.79
C ALA A 350 -36.44 16.22 -8.06
N GLU A 351 -36.42 16.95 -9.17
CA GLU A 351 -36.99 16.59 -10.47
C GLU A 351 -36.05 15.73 -11.31
N GLN A 352 -34.73 15.90 -11.18
CA GLN A 352 -33.76 15.09 -11.92
C GLN A 352 -33.67 13.69 -11.31
N LYS A 353 -33.87 12.67 -12.15
CA LYS A 353 -33.86 11.25 -11.77
C LYS A 353 -33.00 10.46 -12.76
N LEU A 354 -31.70 10.48 -12.54
CA LEU A 354 -30.74 9.69 -13.31
C LEU A 354 -30.71 8.28 -12.73
N PRO A 355 -31.10 7.24 -13.49
CA PRO A 355 -31.13 5.87 -12.99
C PRO A 355 -29.71 5.35 -12.75
N ILE A 356 -29.56 4.59 -11.66
CA ILE A 356 -28.34 3.90 -11.27
C ILE A 356 -28.52 2.41 -11.55
N MET A 357 -27.53 1.80 -12.21
CA MET A 357 -27.46 0.36 -12.41
C MET A 357 -26.11 -0.17 -11.96
N ARG A 358 -26.08 -1.22 -11.14
CA ARG A 358 -24.85 -1.89 -10.78
C ARG A 358 -24.59 -3.04 -11.74
N SER A 359 -23.44 -3.02 -12.40
CA SER A 359 -23.02 -4.08 -13.33
C SER A 359 -21.51 -4.10 -13.48
N GLU A 360 -21.00 -5.13 -14.16
CA GLU A 360 -19.59 -5.24 -14.53
C GLU A 360 -19.06 -3.95 -15.16
N GLY A 361 -17.84 -3.57 -14.75
CA GLY A 361 -17.14 -2.40 -15.21
C GLY A 361 -16.80 -2.47 -16.71
N VAL A 362 -16.79 -1.33 -17.39
CA VAL A 362 -16.33 -1.24 -18.79
C VAL A 362 -14.87 -0.81 -18.85
N TYR A 363 -14.48 0.14 -18.00
CA TYR A 363 -13.10 0.66 -17.91
C TYR A 363 -12.34 0.18 -16.67
N LEU A 364 -13.02 -0.44 -15.72
CA LEU A 364 -12.48 -0.82 -14.42
C LEU A 364 -12.86 -2.26 -14.13
N ASP A 365 -11.97 -2.99 -13.44
CA ASP A 365 -12.27 -4.35 -13.01
C ASP A 365 -13.34 -4.36 -11.91
N GLY A 366 -14.17 -5.40 -11.91
CA GLY A 366 -15.26 -5.61 -10.98
C GLY A 366 -16.52 -4.77 -11.26
N ASP A 367 -17.49 -4.84 -10.36
CA ASP A 367 -18.75 -4.09 -10.50
C ASP A 367 -18.53 -2.57 -10.29
N THR A 368 -19.34 -1.80 -11.01
CA THR A 368 -19.41 -0.33 -10.95
C THR A 368 -20.87 0.13 -10.99
N LEU A 369 -21.12 1.38 -10.60
CA LEU A 369 -22.42 2.03 -10.74
C LEU A 369 -22.48 2.82 -12.05
N LYS A 370 -23.31 2.34 -12.98
CA LYS A 370 -23.63 3.04 -14.22
C LYS A 370 -24.68 4.10 -13.95
N ILE A 371 -24.36 5.36 -14.22
CA ILE A 371 -25.31 6.47 -14.15
C ILE A 371 -25.57 6.97 -15.56
N LYS A 372 -26.84 7.04 -15.98
CA LYS A 372 -27.19 7.65 -17.27
C LYS A 372 -27.23 9.16 -17.12
N PHE A 373 -26.31 9.87 -17.77
CA PHE A 373 -26.21 11.33 -17.75
C PHE A 373 -26.17 11.92 -19.16
#